data_AF-A0A7S2JJE2-F1
#
_entry.id   AF-A0A7S2JJE2-F1
#
_cell.length_a   1.000
_cell.length_b   1.000
_cell.length_c   1.000
_cell.angle_alpha   90.00
_cell.angle_beta   90.00
_cell.angle_gamma   90.00
#
_symmetry.space_group_name_H-M   'P 1'
#
loop_
_entity.id
_entity.type
_entity.pdbx_description
1 polymer ?
#
loop_
_entity_poly.entity_id
_entity_poly.type
_entity_poly.pdbx_seq_one_letter_code
_entity_poly.pdbx_strand_id
1 'polypeptide(L)'
;MSCKDRTSEFAAIAESLSSRLPPGSRNRAPVRKQTSQFSDIAAQINRDIQVATSKLQRLTKLAQKKSIFDDPAAEIQELTYNIKQDITNLNNQIGRLQHHIQERRDVLGSKQGEQHSQTVVDSLKSTLNATTKEFKDVVQMRTENLKQQQIRKQQFTFSNGTAGIPPSETLGKQKIVPVGSSAPLMDSQSNRSDFVLDMAHAAQSQMYQNNYQASRATAVESVESTIVELSSIFTQLATMVSEQAELVERIDSNVEEMAYNVEQGQNQLLKYLNTVSSNRWLIIKVFFVLLVFLVFFVVFIA
;
A
#
# COMPACT_ATOMS: atom_id res chain seq x y z
N MET A 1 -10.73 33.66 -4.04
CA MET A 1 -11.52 34.21 -2.92
C MET A 1 -10.75 33.98 -1.63
N SER A 2 -10.52 35.02 -0.83
CA SER A 2 -9.80 34.90 0.45
C SER A 2 -10.77 34.41 1.52
N CYS A 3 -10.54 33.20 2.04
CA CYS A 3 -11.34 32.60 3.09
C CYS A 3 -11.10 33.37 4.39
N LYS A 4 -12.04 34.24 4.80
CA LYS A 4 -11.98 34.89 6.12
C LYS A 4 -12.39 33.88 7.19
N ASP A 5 -11.47 33.58 8.10
CA ASP A 5 -11.75 32.77 9.27
C ASP A 5 -12.67 33.55 10.23
N ARG A 6 -13.91 33.07 10.37
CA ARG A 6 -14.94 33.63 11.26
C ARG A 6 -15.23 32.72 12.45
N THR A 7 -14.34 31.77 12.73
CA THR A 7 -14.50 30.80 13.84
C THR A 7 -14.61 31.52 15.18
N SER A 8 -13.90 32.63 15.37
CA SER A 8 -13.94 33.44 16.59
C SER A 8 -15.27 34.16 16.80
N GLU A 9 -15.84 34.75 15.75
CA GLU A 9 -17.16 35.38 15.79
C GLU A 9 -18.25 34.36 16.14
N PHE A 10 -18.19 33.17 15.51
CA PHE A 10 -19.09 32.07 15.80
C PHE A 10 -18.97 31.60 17.25
N ALA A 11 -17.76 31.43 17.77
CA ALA A 11 -17.52 31.02 19.15
C ALA A 11 -18.09 32.05 20.15
N ALA A 12 -17.87 33.34 19.92
CA ALA A 12 -18.41 34.41 20.76
C ALA A 12 -19.94 34.42 20.78
N ILE A 13 -20.57 34.21 19.63
CA ILE A 13 -22.04 34.13 19.52
C ILE A 13 -22.55 32.88 20.24
N ALA A 14 -21.92 31.71 20.05
CA ALA A 14 -22.30 30.46 20.69
C ALA A 14 -22.19 30.54 22.22
N GLU A 15 -21.14 31.18 22.74
CA GLU A 15 -20.92 31.37 24.17
C GLU A 15 -21.96 32.34 24.78
N SER A 16 -22.29 33.41 24.07
CA SER A 16 -23.36 34.35 24.45
C SER A 16 -24.76 33.72 24.48
N LEU A 17 -24.99 32.71 23.63
CA LEU A 17 -26.25 31.96 23.62
C LEU A 17 -26.26 30.89 24.72
N SER A 18 -25.12 30.24 24.98
CA SER A 18 -24.97 29.24 26.03
C SER A 18 -25.18 29.82 27.43
N SER A 19 -24.82 31.09 27.65
CA SER A 19 -25.00 31.82 28.89
C SER A 19 -26.44 32.27 29.13
N ARG A 20 -27.30 32.24 28.10
CA ARG A 20 -28.74 32.53 28.19
C ARG A 20 -29.61 31.29 28.42
N LEU A 21 -29.04 30.09 28.41
CA LEU A 21 -29.75 28.82 28.64
C LEU A 21 -29.71 28.42 30.12
N PRO A 22 -30.79 27.82 30.67
CA PRO A 22 -30.85 27.41 32.07
C PRO A 22 -29.80 26.31 32.39
N PRO A 23 -29.29 26.26 33.64
CA PRO A 23 -28.12 25.45 34.03
C PRO A 23 -28.28 23.92 33.93
N GLY A 24 -29.43 23.40 33.49
CA GLY A 24 -29.69 21.96 33.30
C GLY A 24 -29.31 21.38 31.92
N SER A 25 -29.02 22.21 30.91
CA SER A 25 -28.76 21.75 29.53
C SER A 25 -27.27 21.49 29.20
N ARG A 26 -26.37 21.73 30.17
CA ARG A 26 -24.91 21.61 29.97
C ARG A 26 -24.35 20.19 29.98
N ASN A 27 -25.17 19.18 30.29
CA ASN A 27 -24.75 17.79 30.17
C ASN A 27 -24.86 17.30 28.72
N ARG A 28 -24.00 17.82 27.85
CA ARG A 28 -23.64 17.09 26.62
C ARG A 28 -22.86 15.86 27.08
N ALA A 29 -23.55 14.72 27.14
CA ALA A 29 -22.88 13.43 27.22
C ALA A 29 -21.78 13.42 26.15
N PRO A 30 -20.56 12.93 26.46
CA PRO A 30 -19.53 12.81 25.45
C PRO A 30 -20.12 12.00 24.31
N VAL A 31 -20.21 12.59 23.11
CA VAL A 31 -20.60 11.87 21.90
C VAL A 31 -19.56 10.79 21.73
N ARG A 32 -19.89 9.59 22.20
CA ARG A 32 -19.05 8.42 22.07
C ARG A 32 -18.90 8.25 20.57
N LYS A 33 -17.72 8.55 20.03
CA LYS A 33 -17.37 8.24 18.65
C LYS A 33 -17.54 6.72 18.53
N GLN A 34 -18.71 6.28 18.11
CA GLN A 34 -18.91 4.94 17.63
C GLN A 34 -18.18 4.92 16.29
N THR A 35 -16.86 4.72 16.34
CA THR A 35 -16.15 4.29 15.14
C THR A 35 -16.88 3.03 14.70
N SER A 36 -17.42 3.09 13.49
CA SER A 36 -18.12 1.93 12.96
C SER A 36 -17.10 0.79 12.90
N GLN A 37 -17.51 -0.45 13.17
CA GLN A 37 -16.62 -1.61 13.01
C GLN A 37 -15.94 -1.62 11.63
N PHE A 38 -16.63 -1.08 10.61
CA PHE A 38 -16.08 -0.78 9.30
C PHE A 38 -14.85 0.15 9.36
N SER A 39 -14.96 1.29 10.04
CA SER A 39 -13.86 2.26 10.19
C SER A 39 -12.65 1.66 10.90
N ASP A 40 -12.87 0.80 11.90
CA ASP A 40 -11.77 0.16 12.64
C ASP A 40 -11.02 -0.84 11.75
N ILE A 41 -11.75 -1.66 10.99
CA ILE A 41 -11.19 -2.61 10.02
C ILE A 41 -10.49 -1.87 8.87
N ALA A 42 -11.12 -0.84 8.31
CA ALA A 42 -10.53 -0.03 7.24
C ALA A 42 -9.25 0.68 7.69
N ALA A 43 -9.23 1.21 8.93
CA ALA A 43 -8.03 1.79 9.51
C ALA A 43 -6.91 0.77 9.72
N GLN A 44 -7.26 -0.47 10.11
CA GLN A 44 -6.30 -1.56 10.23
C GLN A 44 -5.69 -1.93 8.87
N ILE A 45 -6.52 -2.14 7.84
CA ILE A 45 -6.07 -2.42 6.47
C ILE A 45 -5.15 -1.31 5.97
N ASN A 46 -5.50 -0.04 6.21
CA ASN A 46 -4.66 1.07 5.81
C ASN A 46 -3.28 1.03 6.50
N ARG A 47 -3.24 0.74 7.81
CA ARG A 47 -1.96 0.57 8.53
C ARG A 47 -1.13 -0.56 7.93
N ASP A 48 -1.75 -1.71 7.66
CA ASP A 48 -1.08 -2.88 7.11
C ASP A 48 -0.53 -2.60 5.69
N ILE A 49 -1.26 -1.84 4.86
CA ILE A 49 -0.77 -1.34 3.56
C ILE A 49 0.48 -0.48 3.76
N GLN A 50 0.46 0.48 4.68
CA GLN A 50 1.63 1.35 4.94
C GLN A 50 2.86 0.55 5.41
N VAL A 51 2.65 -0.49 6.23
CA VAL A 51 3.73 -1.40 6.63
C VAL A 51 4.28 -2.15 5.42
N ALA A 52 3.42 -2.70 4.56
CA ALA A 52 3.83 -3.39 3.33
C ALA A 52 4.60 -2.44 2.39
N THR A 53 4.13 -1.21 2.20
CA THR A 53 4.82 -0.17 1.41
C THR A 53 6.20 0.17 2.00
N SER A 54 6.33 0.26 3.33
CA SER A 54 7.62 0.51 3.99
C SER A 54 8.62 -0.63 3.78
N LYS A 55 8.15 -1.88 3.89
CA LYS A 55 8.97 -3.07 3.56
C LYS A 55 9.36 -3.08 2.09
N LEU A 56 8.44 -2.72 1.19
CA LEU A 56 8.69 -2.61 -0.24
C LEU A 56 9.78 -1.58 -0.54
N GLN A 57 9.75 -0.40 0.06
CA GLN A 57 10.81 0.60 -0.10
C GLN A 57 12.19 0.08 0.33
N ARG A 58 12.25 -0.71 1.42
CA ARG A 58 13.50 -1.38 1.83
C ARG A 58 13.94 -2.40 0.78
N LEU A 59 13.02 -3.24 0.29
CA LEU A 59 13.28 -4.19 -0.77
C LEU A 59 13.78 -3.49 -2.05
N THR A 60 13.17 -2.37 -2.45
CA THR A 60 13.60 -1.56 -3.60
C THR A 60 15.05 -1.09 -3.44
N LYS A 61 15.41 -0.57 -2.26
CA LYS A 61 16.80 -0.16 -1.97
C LYS A 61 17.78 -1.32 -2.07
N LEU A 62 17.41 -2.51 -1.59
CA LEU A 62 18.25 -3.71 -1.67
C LEU A 62 18.33 -4.25 -3.10
N ALA A 63 17.23 -4.25 -3.84
CA ALA A 63 17.16 -4.71 -5.23
C ALA A 63 17.96 -3.80 -6.19
N GLN A 64 18.08 -2.50 -5.88
CA GLN A 64 18.92 -1.55 -6.60
C GLN A 64 20.42 -1.72 -6.33
N LYS A 65 20.80 -2.27 -5.16
CA LYS A 65 22.22 -2.53 -4.84
C LYS A 65 22.74 -3.68 -5.70
N LYS A 66 23.38 -3.34 -6.81
CA LYS A 66 24.04 -4.29 -7.73
C LYS A 66 25.42 -4.70 -7.21
N SER A 67 25.50 -5.26 -6.00
CA SER A 67 26.75 -5.81 -5.46
C SER A 67 26.90 -7.29 -5.84
N ILE A 68 28.11 -7.70 -6.23
CA ILE A 68 28.45 -9.09 -6.60
C ILE A 68 29.01 -9.85 -5.38
N PHE A 69 29.56 -9.13 -4.40
CA PHE A 69 30.31 -9.69 -3.27
C PHE A 69 29.54 -9.65 -1.95
N ASP A 70 28.57 -8.76 -1.82
CA ASP A 70 27.73 -8.59 -0.64
C ASP A 70 26.27 -8.46 -1.08
N ASP A 71 25.75 -9.57 -1.60
CA ASP A 71 24.38 -9.63 -2.07
C ASP A 71 23.46 -10.14 -0.95
N PRO A 72 22.54 -9.31 -0.43
CA PRO A 72 21.64 -9.67 0.66
C PRO A 72 20.49 -10.56 0.16
N ALA A 73 20.82 -11.69 -0.48
CA ALA A 73 19.87 -12.58 -1.13
C ALA A 73 18.85 -13.16 -0.14
N ALA A 74 19.29 -13.52 1.08
CA ALA A 74 18.41 -14.03 2.13
C ALA A 74 17.41 -12.96 2.61
N GLU A 75 17.87 -11.73 2.86
CA GLU A 75 17.00 -10.62 3.30
C GLU A 75 16.00 -10.23 2.20
N ILE A 76 16.44 -10.20 0.95
CA ILE A 76 15.56 -9.94 -0.21
C ILE A 76 14.48 -11.02 -0.31
N GLN A 77 14.85 -12.29 -0.15
CA GLN A 77 13.91 -13.42 -0.20
C GLN A 77 12.89 -13.35 0.94
N GLU A 78 13.34 -13.05 2.15
CA GLU A 78 12.48 -12.89 3.32
C GLU A 78 11.52 -11.71 3.16
N LEU A 79 12.00 -10.56 2.71
CA LEU A 79 11.16 -9.38 2.44
C LEU A 79 10.15 -9.67 1.32
N THR A 80 10.56 -10.35 0.26
CA THR A 80 9.68 -10.75 -0.85
C THR A 80 8.56 -11.66 -0.35
N TYR A 81 8.88 -12.66 0.48
CA TYR A 81 7.89 -13.56 1.07
C TYR A 81 6.93 -12.83 2.02
N ASN A 82 7.45 -11.98 2.90
CA ASN A 82 6.62 -11.20 3.83
C ASN A 82 5.68 -10.24 3.09
N ILE A 83 6.18 -9.49 2.10
CA ILE A 83 5.36 -8.56 1.31
C ILE A 83 4.30 -9.31 0.51
N LYS A 84 4.66 -10.46 -0.08
CA LYS A 84 3.72 -11.35 -0.75
C LYS A 84 2.58 -11.77 0.18
N GLN A 85 2.90 -12.24 1.39
CA GLN A 85 1.90 -12.64 2.38
C GLN A 85 1.02 -11.46 2.80
N ASP A 86 1.63 -10.29 3.05
CA ASP A 86 0.91 -9.07 3.41
C ASP A 86 -0.08 -8.66 2.31
N ILE A 87 0.35 -8.62 1.04
CA ILE A 87 -0.51 -8.27 -0.10
C ILE A 87 -1.67 -9.26 -0.26
N THR A 88 -1.42 -10.56 -0.14
CA THR A 88 -2.49 -11.58 -0.20
C THR A 88 -3.48 -11.41 0.95
N ASN A 89 -3.00 -11.18 2.16
CA ASN A 89 -3.85 -10.94 3.33
C ASN A 89 -4.68 -9.65 3.15
N LEU A 90 -4.06 -8.57 2.67
CA LEU A 90 -4.70 -7.29 2.41
C LEU A 90 -5.79 -7.42 1.35
N ASN A 91 -5.51 -8.12 0.24
CA ASN A 91 -6.48 -8.38 -0.82
C ASN A 91 -7.72 -9.14 -0.28
N ASN A 92 -7.50 -10.18 0.53
CA ASN A 92 -8.58 -10.92 1.17
C ASN A 92 -9.39 -10.06 2.16
N GLN A 93 -8.72 -9.23 2.96
CA GLN A 93 -9.38 -8.33 3.91
C GLN A 93 -10.24 -7.27 3.21
N ILE A 94 -9.74 -6.69 2.11
CA ILE A 94 -10.50 -5.74 1.29
C ILE A 94 -11.70 -6.42 0.64
N GLY A 95 -11.56 -7.65 0.15
CA GLY A 95 -12.68 -8.44 -0.38
C GLY A 95 -13.78 -8.68 0.66
N ARG A 96 -13.41 -9.04 1.89
CA ARG A 96 -14.36 -9.17 3.02
C ARG A 96 -15.02 -7.85 3.37
N LEU A 97 -14.26 -6.77 3.39
CA LEU A 97 -14.76 -5.43 3.69
C LEU A 97 -15.80 -4.98 2.65
N GLN A 98 -15.57 -5.29 1.37
CA GLN A 98 -16.52 -5.04 0.29
C GLN A 98 -17.81 -5.85 0.45
N HIS A 99 -17.72 -7.15 0.78
CA HIS A 99 -18.90 -7.97 1.04
C HIS A 99 -19.73 -7.40 2.20
N HIS A 100 -19.06 -6.89 3.24
CA HIS A 100 -19.70 -6.27 4.39
C HIS A 100 -20.44 -4.97 4.07
N ILE A 101 -20.05 -4.26 3.00
CA ILE A 101 -20.80 -3.10 2.47
C ILE A 101 -22.00 -3.61 1.67
N GLN A 102 -21.80 -4.60 0.80
CA GLN A 102 -22.85 -5.16 -0.06
C GLN A 102 -24.01 -5.74 0.75
N GLU A 103 -23.73 -6.52 1.81
CA GLU A 103 -24.76 -7.06 2.72
C GLU A 103 -25.51 -5.96 3.46
N ARG A 104 -24.84 -4.85 3.78
CA ARG A 104 -25.44 -3.73 4.53
C ARG A 104 -26.30 -2.83 3.65
N ARG A 105 -26.11 -2.87 2.33
CA ARG A 105 -26.92 -2.16 1.33
C ARG A 105 -28.38 -2.60 1.36
N ASP A 106 -28.64 -3.87 1.64
CA ASP A 106 -30.00 -4.45 1.58
C ASP A 106 -30.84 -4.18 2.85
N VAL A 107 -30.24 -3.68 3.95
CA VAL A 107 -30.86 -3.68 5.30
C VAL A 107 -31.07 -2.26 5.86
N LEU A 108 -31.33 -1.24 5.03
CA LEU A 108 -31.63 0.15 5.46
C LEU A 108 -30.41 0.97 5.96
N GLY A 109 -29.25 0.84 5.31
CA GLY A 109 -28.11 1.73 5.55
C GLY A 109 -28.37 3.17 5.13
N SER A 110 -27.81 4.16 5.86
CA SER A 110 -27.83 5.55 5.39
C SER A 110 -27.02 5.67 4.10
N LYS A 111 -27.64 6.18 3.03
CA LYS A 111 -27.04 6.33 1.69
C LYS A 111 -25.64 6.95 1.74
N GLN A 112 -25.46 7.96 2.60
CA GLN A 112 -24.20 8.67 2.75
C GLN A 112 -23.11 7.87 3.50
N GLY A 113 -23.50 7.02 4.46
CA GLY A 113 -22.57 6.13 5.14
C GLY A 113 -22.08 5.00 4.22
N GLU A 114 -22.95 4.51 3.34
CA GLU A 114 -22.60 3.54 2.29
C GLU A 114 -21.63 4.15 1.28
N GLN A 115 -21.96 5.32 0.72
CA GLN A 115 -21.07 6.04 -0.21
C GLN A 115 -19.69 6.28 0.39
N HIS A 116 -19.62 6.76 1.63
CA HIS A 116 -18.35 6.97 2.32
C HIS A 116 -17.57 5.65 2.47
N SER A 117 -18.23 4.59 2.91
CA SER A 117 -17.59 3.27 3.07
C SER A 117 -17.07 2.73 1.74
N GLN A 118 -17.85 2.91 0.67
CA GLN A 118 -17.45 2.54 -0.68
C GLN A 118 -16.23 3.32 -1.15
N THR A 119 -16.21 4.65 -0.99
CA THR A 119 -15.05 5.50 -1.33
C THR A 119 -13.79 5.09 -0.56
N VAL A 120 -13.92 4.74 0.72
CA VAL A 120 -12.78 4.26 1.52
C VAL A 120 -12.24 2.94 0.95
N VAL A 121 -13.12 1.99 0.64
CA VAL A 121 -12.74 0.72 0.02
C VAL A 121 -12.06 0.93 -1.33
N ASP A 122 -12.60 1.82 -2.17
CA ASP A 122 -12.04 2.14 -3.48
C ASP A 122 -10.64 2.76 -3.35
N SER A 123 -10.45 3.66 -2.38
CA SER A 123 -9.12 4.22 -2.08
C SER A 123 -8.14 3.15 -1.64
N LEU A 124 -8.53 2.24 -0.74
CA LEU A 124 -7.68 1.14 -0.27
C LEU A 124 -7.27 0.21 -1.40
N LYS A 125 -8.22 -0.12 -2.30
CA LYS A 125 -7.95 -0.94 -3.50
C LYS A 125 -6.94 -0.27 -4.42
N SER A 126 -7.12 1.02 -4.70
CA SER A 126 -6.21 1.78 -5.55
C SER A 126 -4.80 1.82 -4.98
N THR A 127 -4.66 2.07 -3.67
CA THR A 127 -3.36 2.06 -2.98
C THR A 127 -2.73 0.67 -2.95
N LEU A 128 -3.51 -0.39 -2.71
CA LEU A 128 -3.02 -1.77 -2.75
C LEU A 128 -2.54 -2.14 -4.16
N ASN A 129 -3.29 -1.75 -5.19
CA ASN A 129 -2.93 -2.00 -6.58
C ASN A 129 -1.62 -1.29 -6.95
N ALA A 130 -1.46 -0.02 -6.55
CA ALA A 130 -0.21 0.72 -6.73
C ALA A 130 0.97 0.04 -6.03
N THR A 131 0.79 -0.39 -4.78
CA THR A 131 1.82 -1.10 -3.99
C THR A 131 2.18 -2.45 -4.63
N THR A 132 1.19 -3.20 -5.11
CA THR A 132 1.36 -4.49 -5.78
C THR A 132 2.10 -4.33 -7.11
N LYS A 133 1.81 -3.27 -7.86
CA LYS A 133 2.52 -2.93 -9.09
C LYS A 133 3.99 -2.63 -8.81
N GLU A 134 4.27 -1.75 -7.85
CA GLU A 134 5.65 -1.42 -7.48
C GLU A 134 6.40 -2.66 -6.98
N PHE A 135 5.76 -3.53 -6.20
CA PHE A 135 6.34 -4.81 -5.78
C PHE A 135 6.71 -5.70 -6.97
N LYS A 136 5.81 -5.86 -7.93
CA LYS A 136 6.09 -6.60 -9.17
C LYS A 136 7.29 -6.01 -9.91
N ASP A 137 7.34 -4.69 -10.08
CA ASP A 137 8.42 -4.00 -10.80
C ASP A 137 9.78 -4.22 -10.11
N VAL A 138 9.82 -4.16 -8.78
CA VAL A 138 11.04 -4.39 -7.98
C VAL A 138 11.52 -5.83 -8.08
N VAL A 139 10.59 -6.78 -7.98
CA VAL A 139 10.88 -8.21 -8.10
C VAL A 139 11.39 -8.54 -9.51
N GLN A 140 10.77 -7.99 -10.55
CA GLN A 140 11.21 -8.16 -11.94
C GLN A 140 12.59 -7.53 -12.19
N MET A 141 12.83 -6.33 -11.67
CA MET A 141 14.15 -5.69 -11.72
C MET A 141 15.23 -6.56 -11.05
N ARG A 142 14.89 -7.18 -9.91
CA ARG A 142 15.80 -8.09 -9.22
C ARG A 142 16.13 -9.33 -10.05
N THR A 143 15.12 -9.95 -10.67
CA THR A 143 15.33 -11.09 -11.59
C THR A 143 16.25 -10.72 -12.73
N GLU A 144 16.02 -9.58 -13.35
CA GLU A 144 16.86 -9.09 -14.45
C GLU A 144 18.29 -8.83 -13.98
N ASN A 145 18.48 -8.22 -12.81
CA ASN A 145 19.80 -8.01 -12.22
C ASN A 145 20.53 -9.34 -11.95
N LEU A 146 19.84 -10.35 -11.44
CA LEU A 146 20.41 -11.69 -11.21
C LEU A 146 20.80 -12.38 -12.52
N LYS A 147 19.93 -12.30 -13.53
CA LYS A 147 20.19 -12.86 -14.86
C LYS A 147 21.41 -12.21 -15.51
N GLN A 148 21.51 -10.89 -15.46
CA GLN A 148 22.67 -10.15 -16.00
C GLN A 148 23.96 -10.50 -15.26
N GLN A 149 23.92 -10.65 -13.93
CA GLN A 149 25.08 -11.09 -13.15
C GLN A 149 25.51 -12.51 -13.56
N GLN A 150 24.56 -13.42 -13.78
CA GLN A 150 24.84 -14.77 -14.25
C GLN A 150 25.47 -14.78 -15.63
N ILE A 151 24.95 -14.02 -16.59
CA ILE A 151 25.52 -13.90 -17.95
C ILE A 151 26.95 -13.36 -17.88
N ARG A 152 27.18 -12.27 -17.13
CA ARG A 152 28.53 -11.70 -16.97
C ARG A 152 29.49 -12.71 -16.36
N LYS A 153 29.08 -13.40 -15.29
CA LYS A 153 29.92 -14.41 -14.63
C LYS A 153 30.23 -15.57 -15.57
N GLN A 154 29.25 -16.05 -16.34
CA GLN A 154 29.48 -17.04 -17.39
C GLN A 154 30.51 -16.56 -18.41
N GLN A 155 30.41 -15.33 -18.90
CA GLN A 155 31.38 -14.75 -19.85
C GLN A 155 32.81 -14.74 -19.30
N PHE A 156 33.01 -14.41 -18.02
CA PHE A 156 34.34 -14.43 -17.38
C PHE A 156 34.84 -15.83 -17.03
N THR A 157 33.96 -16.79 -16.72
CA THR A 157 34.39 -18.17 -16.44
C THR A 157 34.60 -19.02 -17.69
N PHE A 158 33.89 -18.77 -18.78
CA PHE A 158 34.14 -19.46 -20.05
C PHE A 158 35.39 -18.93 -20.77
N SER A 159 35.80 -17.68 -20.54
CA SER A 159 37.06 -17.14 -21.08
C SER A 159 38.33 -17.68 -20.40
N ASN A 160 38.21 -18.27 -19.21
CA ASN A 160 39.34 -18.87 -18.47
C ASN A 160 39.48 -20.39 -18.66
N GLY A 161 38.64 -21.01 -19.52
CA GLY A 161 38.66 -22.44 -19.80
C GLY A 161 39.53 -22.87 -21.00
N THR A 162 40.13 -21.93 -21.74
CA THR A 162 40.95 -22.23 -22.95
C THR A 162 42.23 -21.42 -23.08
N ALA A 163 42.63 -20.64 -22.07
CA ALA A 163 43.91 -19.92 -22.07
C ALA A 163 44.85 -20.52 -21.03
N GLY A 164 45.50 -21.65 -21.34
CA GLY A 164 46.49 -22.20 -20.41
C GLY A 164 47.15 -23.55 -20.70
N ILE A 165 46.84 -24.26 -21.78
CA ILE A 165 47.64 -25.43 -22.19
C ILE A 165 47.79 -25.40 -23.72
N PRO A 166 48.96 -25.05 -24.28
CA PRO A 166 49.21 -25.31 -25.69
C PRO A 166 49.18 -26.84 -25.90
N PRO A 167 48.46 -27.37 -26.91
CA PRO A 167 48.59 -28.77 -27.27
C PRO A 167 50.00 -28.95 -27.79
N SER A 168 50.88 -29.55 -26.99
CA SER A 168 52.20 -29.94 -27.45
C SER A 168 52.02 -31.10 -28.43
N GLU A 169 51.84 -30.78 -29.71
CA GLU A 169 52.07 -31.69 -30.82
C GLU A 169 53.56 -32.02 -30.86
N THR A 170 54.02 -32.95 -30.03
CA THR A 170 55.32 -33.59 -30.27
C THR A 170 55.10 -34.77 -31.20
N LEU A 171 55.07 -34.45 -32.49
CA LEU A 171 55.24 -35.40 -33.58
C LEU A 171 56.45 -36.32 -33.26
N GLY A 172 56.17 -37.61 -33.11
CA GLY A 172 57.19 -38.64 -33.06
C GLY A 172 57.99 -38.68 -34.36
N LYS A 173 59.15 -38.02 -34.39
CA LYS A 173 60.24 -38.34 -35.32
C LYS A 173 61.48 -38.69 -34.52
N GLN A 174 61.58 -40.00 -34.34
CA GLN A 174 62.76 -40.79 -34.03
C GLN A 174 64.02 -40.19 -34.70
N LYS A 175 64.96 -39.69 -33.89
CA LYS A 175 66.35 -39.54 -34.32
C LYS A 175 67.24 -40.16 -33.25
N ILE A 176 67.74 -41.34 -33.61
CA ILE A 176 68.74 -42.12 -32.90
C ILE A 176 70.04 -41.30 -32.86
N VAL A 177 70.59 -41.09 -31.66
CA VAL A 177 71.98 -40.68 -31.45
C VAL A 177 72.55 -41.53 -30.31
N PRO A 178 73.69 -42.21 -30.46
CA PRO A 178 74.19 -43.17 -29.47
C PRO A 178 75.21 -42.55 -28.50
N VAL A 179 75.13 -43.03 -27.25
CA VAL A 179 76.19 -43.33 -26.27
C VAL A 179 77.35 -42.33 -26.08
N GLY A 180 77.48 -41.82 -24.85
CA GLY A 180 78.73 -41.20 -24.37
C GLY A 180 78.68 -40.63 -22.95
N SER A 181 78.85 -41.50 -21.95
CA SER A 181 79.55 -41.25 -20.68
C SER A 181 78.93 -40.38 -19.57
N SER A 182 79.05 -40.91 -18.34
CA SER A 182 78.99 -40.30 -16.99
C SER A 182 77.64 -39.83 -16.42
N ALA A 183 77.15 -40.60 -15.44
CA ALA A 183 76.21 -40.15 -14.41
C ALA A 183 76.89 -39.07 -13.49
N PRO A 184 76.15 -38.27 -12.69
CA PRO A 184 75.29 -38.80 -11.63
C PRO A 184 73.86 -38.26 -11.61
N LEU A 185 72.99 -39.16 -11.20
CA LEU A 185 71.69 -38.98 -10.55
C LEU A 185 71.47 -37.58 -9.94
N MET A 186 70.48 -36.86 -10.45
CA MET A 186 69.82 -35.78 -9.71
C MET A 186 68.30 -35.89 -9.89
N ASP A 187 67.66 -35.98 -8.74
CA ASP A 187 66.24 -36.18 -8.48
C ASP A 187 65.32 -35.28 -9.33
N SER A 188 64.46 -35.89 -10.15
CA SER A 188 63.34 -35.22 -10.83
C SER A 188 62.04 -35.56 -10.11
N GLN A 189 61.91 -35.12 -8.86
CA GLN A 189 60.68 -35.21 -8.08
C GLN A 189 60.27 -33.82 -7.56
N SER A 190 60.17 -32.82 -8.44
CA SER A 190 59.68 -31.48 -8.03
C SER A 190 58.63 -30.85 -8.95
N ASN A 191 58.14 -31.55 -9.98
CA ASN A 191 57.18 -30.95 -10.94
C ASN A 191 55.80 -31.62 -11.00
N ARG A 192 55.50 -32.53 -10.06
CA ARG A 192 54.18 -33.20 -9.96
C ARG A 192 53.25 -32.56 -8.92
N SER A 193 53.77 -31.77 -8.00
CA SER A 193 52.99 -31.08 -6.96
C SER A 193 52.23 -29.86 -7.50
N ASP A 194 52.76 -29.18 -8.52
CA ASP A 194 52.16 -27.94 -9.05
C ASP A 194 50.90 -28.19 -9.90
N PHE A 195 50.90 -29.27 -10.69
CA PHE A 195 49.74 -29.68 -11.50
C PHE A 195 48.56 -30.24 -10.67
N VAL A 196 48.86 -30.91 -9.54
CA VAL A 196 47.83 -31.46 -8.64
C VAL A 196 47.19 -30.35 -7.80
N LEU A 197 47.96 -29.31 -7.45
CA LEU A 197 47.44 -28.14 -6.75
C LEU A 197 46.50 -27.32 -7.64
N ASP A 198 46.82 -27.16 -8.93
CA ASP A 198 45.97 -26.47 -9.91
C ASP A 198 44.66 -27.25 -10.20
N MET A 199 44.73 -28.59 -10.32
CA MET A 199 43.53 -29.43 -10.48
C MET A 199 42.63 -29.43 -9.23
N ALA A 200 43.22 -29.44 -8.03
CA ALA A 200 42.46 -29.33 -6.78
C ALA A 200 41.80 -27.95 -6.64
N HIS A 201 42.48 -26.88 -7.07
CA HIS A 201 41.92 -25.53 -7.06
C HIS A 201 40.82 -25.33 -8.13
N ALA A 202 40.95 -25.98 -9.29
CA ALA A 202 39.92 -26.03 -10.31
C ALA A 202 38.68 -26.81 -9.86
N ALA A 203 38.86 -27.97 -9.21
CA ALA A 203 37.76 -28.77 -8.66
C ALA A 203 37.04 -28.02 -7.51
N GLN A 204 37.79 -27.35 -6.64
CA GLN A 204 37.23 -26.56 -5.56
C GLN A 204 36.48 -25.32 -6.06
N SER A 205 37.01 -24.63 -7.09
CA SER A 205 36.32 -23.52 -7.76
C SER A 205 35.03 -23.97 -8.45
N GLN A 206 35.01 -25.14 -9.09
CA GLN A 206 33.80 -25.70 -9.71
C GLN A 206 32.70 -26.02 -8.68
N MET A 207 33.05 -26.44 -7.47
CA MET A 207 32.06 -26.75 -6.42
C MET A 207 31.41 -25.47 -5.88
N TYR A 208 32.19 -24.41 -5.61
CA TYR A 208 31.64 -23.10 -5.24
C TYR A 208 30.78 -22.48 -6.36
N GLN A 209 31.14 -22.73 -7.62
CA GLN A 209 30.38 -22.29 -8.78
C GLN A 209 29.01 -22.98 -8.87
N ASN A 210 28.95 -24.30 -8.66
CA ASN A 210 27.71 -25.07 -8.69
C ASN A 210 26.75 -24.68 -7.57
N ASN A 211 27.25 -24.52 -6.33
CA ASN A 211 26.41 -24.09 -5.21
C ASN A 211 25.81 -22.69 -5.43
N TYR A 212 26.58 -21.77 -6.02
CA TYR A 212 26.07 -20.45 -6.38
C TYR A 212 24.99 -20.53 -7.47
N GLN A 213 25.21 -21.30 -8.54
CA GLN A 213 24.22 -21.46 -9.62
C GLN A 213 22.92 -22.08 -9.11
N ALA A 214 22.99 -23.11 -8.27
CA ALA A 214 21.82 -23.77 -7.69
C ALA A 214 20.99 -22.82 -6.84
N SER A 215 21.63 -22.09 -5.90
CA SER A 215 20.93 -21.13 -5.03
C SER A 215 20.24 -20.00 -5.84
N ARG A 216 20.86 -19.58 -6.96
CA ARG A 216 20.27 -18.55 -7.84
C ARG A 216 19.13 -19.07 -8.69
N ALA A 217 19.22 -20.30 -9.20
CA ALA A 217 18.12 -20.92 -9.93
C ALA A 217 16.87 -21.01 -9.03
N THR A 218 17.03 -21.46 -7.79
CA THR A 218 15.94 -21.52 -6.80
C THR A 218 15.37 -20.13 -6.48
N ALA A 219 16.22 -19.10 -6.36
CA ALA A 219 15.76 -17.74 -6.12
C ALA A 219 14.95 -17.18 -7.30
N VAL A 220 15.39 -17.44 -8.55
CA VAL A 220 14.66 -17.02 -9.75
C VAL A 220 13.33 -17.75 -9.88
N GLU A 221 13.29 -19.06 -9.63
CA GLU A 221 12.06 -19.86 -9.66
C GLU A 221 11.04 -19.37 -8.62
N SER A 222 11.49 -19.09 -7.39
CA SER A 222 10.62 -18.54 -6.35
C SER A 222 10.06 -17.16 -6.72
N VAL A 223 10.85 -16.35 -7.43
CA VAL A 223 10.41 -15.06 -7.94
C VAL A 223 9.39 -15.23 -9.08
N GLU A 224 9.61 -16.15 -10.01
CA GLU A 224 8.66 -16.44 -11.08
C GLU A 224 7.30 -16.90 -10.52
N SER A 225 7.30 -17.80 -9.54
CA SER A 225 6.09 -18.17 -8.79
C SER A 225 5.41 -16.95 -8.15
N THR A 226 6.19 -16.06 -7.55
CA THR A 226 5.65 -14.82 -6.94
C THR A 226 5.03 -13.92 -8.00
N ILE A 227 5.65 -13.74 -9.16
CA ILE A 227 5.10 -12.93 -10.26
C ILE A 227 3.78 -13.51 -10.80
N VAL A 228 3.69 -14.84 -10.93
CA VAL A 228 2.45 -15.51 -11.38
C VAL A 228 1.32 -15.30 -10.38
N GLU A 229 1.58 -15.50 -9.09
CA GLU A 229 0.57 -15.28 -8.04
C GLU A 229 0.16 -13.80 -7.95
N LEU A 230 1.12 -12.87 -8.02
CA LEU A 230 0.82 -11.44 -8.07
C LEU A 230 0.00 -11.08 -9.31
N SER A 231 0.23 -11.75 -10.44
CA SER A 231 -0.55 -11.50 -11.66
C SER A 231 -2.02 -11.89 -11.46
N SER A 232 -2.30 -12.98 -10.71
CA SER A 232 -3.67 -13.35 -10.34
C SER A 232 -4.33 -12.28 -9.44
N ILE A 233 -3.60 -11.79 -8.43
CA ILE A 233 -4.06 -10.69 -7.56
C ILE A 233 -4.27 -9.42 -8.39
N PHE A 234 -3.40 -9.14 -9.36
CA PHE A 234 -3.50 -7.99 -10.25
C PHE A 234 -4.73 -8.07 -11.14
N THR A 235 -5.07 -9.24 -11.69
CA THR A 235 -6.30 -9.45 -12.44
C THR A 235 -7.52 -9.21 -11.55
N GLN A 236 -7.50 -9.75 -10.32
CA GLN A 236 -8.61 -9.55 -9.36
C GLN A 236 -8.75 -8.07 -8.97
N LEU A 237 -7.66 -7.35 -8.72
CA LEU A 237 -7.68 -5.92 -8.44
C LEU A 237 -8.08 -5.12 -9.69
N ALA A 238 -7.65 -5.52 -10.88
CA ALA A 238 -7.98 -4.85 -12.13
C ALA A 238 -9.47 -4.98 -12.47
N THR A 239 -10.08 -6.15 -12.31
CA THR A 239 -11.54 -6.30 -12.47
C THR A 239 -12.27 -5.45 -11.44
N MET A 240 -11.80 -5.51 -10.19
CA MET A 240 -12.39 -4.80 -9.07
C MET A 240 -12.24 -3.27 -9.16
N VAL A 241 -11.21 -2.75 -9.82
CA VAL A 241 -10.99 -1.30 -10.08
C VAL A 241 -11.63 -0.86 -11.40
N SER A 242 -11.69 -1.73 -12.40
CA SER A 242 -12.35 -1.49 -13.70
C SER A 242 -13.86 -1.27 -13.54
N GLU A 243 -14.50 -2.01 -12.63
CA GLU A 243 -15.90 -1.79 -12.25
C GLU A 243 -16.11 -0.43 -11.54
N GLN A 244 -15.03 0.26 -11.16
CA GLN A 244 -15.04 1.41 -10.24
C GLN A 244 -14.39 2.66 -10.82
N ALA A 245 -14.21 2.78 -12.14
CA ALA A 245 -13.51 3.90 -12.82
C ALA A 245 -14.14 5.32 -12.65
N GLU A 246 -15.01 5.50 -11.66
CA GLU A 246 -15.90 6.63 -11.45
C GLU A 246 -15.54 7.40 -10.15
N LEU A 247 -14.27 7.51 -9.79
CA LEU A 247 -13.85 8.28 -8.59
C LEU A 247 -13.81 9.80 -8.84
N VAL A 248 -13.76 10.24 -10.10
CA VAL A 248 -13.72 11.67 -10.47
C VAL A 248 -15.13 12.28 -10.55
N GLU A 249 -16.18 11.49 -10.82
CA GLU A 249 -17.56 11.98 -10.93
C GLU A 249 -18.23 12.26 -9.56
N ARG A 250 -17.70 11.66 -8.47
CA ARG A 250 -18.34 11.68 -7.15
C ARG A 250 -18.15 12.97 -6.35
N ILE A 251 -17.14 13.79 -6.65
CA ILE A 251 -16.96 15.06 -5.94
C ILE A 251 -18.08 16.04 -6.32
N ASP A 252 -18.38 16.15 -7.62
CA ASP A 252 -19.43 17.05 -8.11
C ASP A 252 -20.81 16.63 -7.61
N SER A 253 -21.12 15.33 -7.63
CA SER A 253 -22.38 14.79 -7.10
C SER A 253 -22.55 15.04 -5.59
N ASN A 254 -21.48 14.86 -4.81
CA ASN A 254 -21.53 15.12 -3.37
C ASN A 254 -21.71 16.61 -3.05
N VAL A 255 -21.16 17.52 -3.88
CA VAL A 255 -21.36 18.97 -3.73
C VAL A 255 -22.81 19.35 -4.06
N GLU A 256 -23.42 18.73 -5.06
CA GLU A 256 -24.82 18.96 -5.43
C GLU A 256 -25.80 18.47 -4.35
N GLU A 257 -25.55 17.29 -3.77
CA GLU A 257 -26.36 16.78 -2.65
C GLU A 257 -26.19 17.63 -1.38
N MET A 258 -24.98 18.13 -1.12
CA MET A 258 -24.73 19.09 -0.03
C MET A 258 -25.50 20.39 -0.25
N ALA A 259 -25.48 20.94 -1.47
CA ALA A 259 -26.22 22.15 -1.82
C ALA A 259 -27.73 21.95 -1.62
N TYR A 260 -28.27 20.82 -2.06
CA TYR A 260 -29.67 20.46 -1.87
C TYR A 260 -30.06 20.36 -0.38
N ASN A 261 -29.23 19.69 0.44
CA ASN A 261 -29.49 19.57 1.87
C ASN A 261 -29.41 20.91 2.61
N VAL A 262 -28.48 21.79 2.20
CA VAL A 262 -28.37 23.15 2.74
C VAL A 262 -29.59 23.99 2.37
N GLU A 263 -30.07 23.90 1.12
CA GLU A 263 -31.28 24.59 0.66
C GLU A 263 -32.53 24.13 1.42
N GLN A 264 -32.65 22.82 1.67
CA GLN A 264 -33.75 22.27 2.48
C GLN A 264 -33.68 22.75 3.93
N GLY A 265 -32.48 22.81 4.52
CA GLY A 265 -32.26 23.37 5.85
C GLY A 265 -32.66 24.85 5.93
N GLN A 266 -32.29 25.64 4.92
CA GLN A 266 -32.70 27.05 4.80
C GLN A 266 -34.22 27.18 4.71
N ASN A 267 -34.88 26.34 3.91
CA ASN A 267 -36.34 26.34 3.79
C ASN A 267 -37.03 25.99 5.13
N GLN A 268 -36.49 25.05 5.91
CA GLN A 268 -37.01 24.74 7.25
C GLN A 268 -36.83 25.91 8.22
N LEU A 269 -35.68 26.59 8.19
CA LEU A 269 -35.44 27.80 8.99
C LEU A 269 -36.40 28.93 8.62
N LEU A 270 -36.65 29.14 7.32
CA LEU A 270 -37.62 30.13 6.85
C LEU A 270 -39.06 29.79 7.26
N LYS A 271 -39.44 28.50 7.19
CA LYS A 271 -40.74 28.02 7.70
C LYS A 271 -40.88 28.31 9.19
N TYR A 272 -39.86 27.97 9.99
CA TYR A 272 -39.87 28.23 11.44
C TYR A 272 -39.95 29.74 11.74
N LEU A 273 -39.18 30.56 11.03
CA LEU A 273 -39.23 32.02 11.17
C LEU A 273 -40.62 32.57 10.87
N ASN A 274 -41.27 32.10 9.81
CA ASN A 274 -42.63 32.50 9.46
C ASN A 274 -43.66 32.07 10.52
N THR A 275 -43.54 30.87 11.07
CA THR A 275 -44.41 30.41 12.17
C THR A 275 -44.21 31.25 13.45
N VAL A 276 -42.96 31.55 13.81
CA VAL A 276 -42.65 32.40 14.98
C VAL A 276 -43.10 33.84 14.78
N SER A 277 -42.94 34.39 13.57
CA SER A 277 -43.39 35.74 13.22
C SER A 277 -44.91 35.87 13.28
N SER A 278 -45.65 34.91 12.73
CA SER A 278 -47.12 34.93 12.69
C SER A 278 -47.77 35.00 14.08
N ASN A 279 -47.19 34.31 15.06
CA ASN A 279 -47.70 34.30 16.43
C ASN A 279 -47.67 35.67 17.13
N ARG A 280 -46.89 36.65 16.63
CA ARG A 280 -46.89 38.02 17.17
C ARG A 280 -48.21 38.75 16.93
N TRP A 281 -48.90 38.46 15.83
CA TRP A 281 -50.20 39.08 15.58
C TRP A 281 -51.32 38.42 16.40
N LEU A 282 -51.18 37.11 16.68
CA LEU A 282 -52.08 36.38 17.56
C LEU A 282 -52.00 36.91 19.00
N ILE A 283 -50.80 37.16 19.53
CA ILE A 283 -50.65 37.68 20.90
C ILE A 283 -51.20 39.12 21.04
N ILE A 284 -51.05 39.95 20.01
CA ILE A 284 -51.63 41.31 19.97
C ILE A 284 -53.16 41.25 20.02
N LYS A 285 -53.79 40.34 19.26
CA LYS A 285 -55.25 40.17 19.28
C LYS A 285 -55.76 39.71 20.65
N VAL A 286 -55.10 38.74 21.26
CA VAL A 286 -55.46 38.25 22.61
C VAL A 286 -55.31 39.37 23.65
N PHE A 287 -54.24 40.17 23.57
CA PHE A 287 -54.03 41.32 24.45
C PHE A 287 -55.13 42.38 24.27
N PHE A 288 -55.55 42.67 23.04
CA PHE A 288 -56.63 43.62 22.78
C PHE A 288 -57.96 43.16 23.39
N VAL A 289 -58.29 41.87 23.27
CA VAL A 289 -59.50 41.29 23.88
C VAL A 289 -59.45 41.40 25.41
N LEU A 290 -58.30 41.10 26.03
CA LEU A 290 -58.12 41.28 27.47
C LEU A 290 -58.25 42.75 27.91
N LEU A 291 -57.72 43.69 27.11
CA LEU A 291 -57.79 45.12 27.41
C LEU A 291 -59.23 45.64 27.36
N VAL A 292 -59.99 45.25 26.32
CA VAL A 292 -61.42 45.61 26.23
C VAL A 292 -62.21 45.03 27.41
N PHE A 293 -61.94 43.77 27.78
CA PHE A 293 -62.59 43.13 28.93
C PHE A 293 -62.25 43.85 30.24
N LEU A 294 -61.00 44.27 30.44
CA LEU A 294 -60.57 45.04 31.60
C LEU A 294 -61.29 46.39 31.67
N VAL A 295 -61.33 47.14 30.56
CA VAL A 295 -62.04 48.44 30.50
C VAL A 295 -63.52 48.25 30.79
N PHE A 296 -64.16 47.23 30.21
CA PHE A 296 -65.55 46.91 30.49
C PHE A 296 -65.78 46.61 31.97
N PHE A 297 -64.92 45.81 32.60
CA PHE A 297 -65.02 45.49 34.02
C PHE A 297 -64.86 46.75 34.89
N VAL A 298 -63.90 47.62 34.57
CA VAL A 298 -63.70 48.87 35.33
C VAL A 298 -64.86 49.86 35.16
N VAL A 299 -65.52 49.90 33.99
CA VAL A 299 -66.60 50.85 33.73
C VAL A 299 -67.97 50.35 34.22
N PHE A 300 -68.21 49.04 34.17
CA PHE A 300 -69.53 48.46 34.48
C PHE A 300 -69.60 47.75 35.84
N ILE A 301 -68.48 47.36 36.44
CA ILE A 301 -68.47 46.64 37.73
C ILE A 301 -67.86 47.47 38.88
N ALA A 302 -66.91 48.38 38.61
CA ALA A 302 -66.46 49.37 39.59
C ALA A 302 -67.37 50.60 39.60
#